data_AF-A0A4Q5QZN0-F1
#
_entry.id   AF-A0A4Q5QZN0-F1
#
_cell.length_a   1.000
_cell.length_b   1.000
_cell.length_c   1.000
_cell.angle_alpha   90.00
_cell.angle_beta   90.00
_cell.angle_gamma   90.00
#
_symmetry.space_group_name_H-M   'P 1'
#
loop_
_entity.id
_entity.type
_entity.pdbx_description
1 polymer ?
#
loop_
_entity_poly.entity_id
_entity_poly.type
_entity_poly.pdbx_seq_one_letter_code
_entity_poly.pdbx_strand_id
1 'polypeptide(L)' 'RIPYTQGIASFTALQRREIPSRLVVFPDENHWVLKPKNSMQWYGEVLGWLGTYTKPAK' A
#
# COMPACT_ATOMS: atom_id res chain seq x y z
N ARG A 1 -6.41 -15.51 6.49
CA ARG A 1 -6.45 -14.13 7.06
C ARG A 1 -5.04 -13.75 7.48
N ILE A 2 -4.57 -12.57 7.07
CA ILE A 2 -3.31 -12.00 7.58
C ILE A 2 -3.67 -10.97 8.66
N PRO A 3 -3.09 -11.02 9.88
CA PRO A 3 -3.37 -10.03 10.91
C PRO A 3 -2.94 -8.62 10.49
N TYR A 4 -3.81 -7.63 10.67
CA TYR A 4 -3.55 -6.22 10.34
C TYR A 4 -2.28 -5.67 11.00
N THR A 5 -1.98 -6.14 12.22
CA THR A 5 -0.78 -5.77 12.98
C THR A 5 0.53 -6.11 12.26
N GLN A 6 0.56 -7.14 11.42
CA GLN A 6 1.76 -7.50 10.65
C GLN A 6 2.09 -6.44 9.58
N GLY A 7 1.07 -5.84 8.96
CA GLY A 7 1.24 -4.73 8.02
C GLY A 7 1.79 -3.48 8.71
N ILE A 8 1.22 -3.13 9.88
CA ILE A 8 1.69 -1.98 10.67
C ILE A 8 3.12 -2.18 11.17
N ALA A 9 3.47 -3.38 11.64
CA ALA A 9 4.82 -3.69 12.12
C ALA A 9 5.86 -3.46 11.01
N SER A 10 5.59 -3.95 9.80
CA SER A 10 6.44 -3.74 8.62
C SER A 10 6.57 -2.25 8.26
N PHE A 11 5.45 -1.52 8.20
CA PHE A 11 5.47 -0.08 7.93
C PHE A 11 6.27 0.70 8.98
N THR A 12 6.06 0.40 10.27
CA THR A 12 6.80 1.04 11.38
C THR A 12 8.30 0.79 11.28
N ALA A 13 8.71 -0.43 10.90
CA ALA A 13 10.12 -0.75 10.69
C ALA A 13 10.74 0.06 9.54
N LEU A 14 10.00 0.28 8.44
CA LEU A 14 10.44 1.13 7.32
C LEU A 14 10.56 2.59 7.74
N GLN A 15 9.57 3.12 8.45
CA GLN A 15 9.59 4.50 8.97
C GLN A 15 10.79 4.76 9.88
N ARG A 16 11.13 3.82 10.78
CA ARG A 16 12.30 3.93 11.67
C ARG A 16 13.65 3.93 10.95
N ARG A 17 13.68 3.46 9.71
CA ARG A 17 14.88 3.40 8.87
C ARG A 17 14.91 4.49 7.81
N GLU A 18 13.97 5.43 7.86
CA GLU A 18 13.81 6.51 6.88
C GLU A 18 13.66 5.97 5.44
N ILE A 19 13.15 4.75 5.29
CA ILE A 19 12.88 4.16 3.99
C ILE A 19 11.53 4.71 3.52
N PRO A 20 11.45 5.29 2.31
CA PRO A 20 10.19 5.73 1.73
C PRO A 20 9.17 4.58 1.73
N SER A 21 8.03 4.80 2.37
CA SER A 21 6.97 3.80 2.46
C SER A 21 5.61 4.49 2.60
N ARG A 22 4.55 3.84 2.11
CA ARG A 22 3.16 4.31 2.24
C ARG A 22 2.30 3.21 2.86
N LEU A 23 1.30 3.60 3.65
CA LEU A 23 0.32 2.72 4.25
C LEU A 23 -1.07 3.10 3.75
N VAL A 24 -1.76 2.14 3.11
CA VAL A 24 -3.15 2.28 2.65
C VAL A 24 -4.00 1.28 3.43
N VAL A 25 -5.07 1.75 4.06
CA VAL A 25 -5.93 0.92 4.92
C VAL A 25 -7.38 1.07 4.48
N PHE A 26 -8.05 -0.06 4.29
CA PHE A 26 -9.49 -0.14 4.05
C PHE A 26 -10.14 -0.87 5.24
N PRO A 27 -10.64 -0.15 6.25
CA PRO A 27 -11.16 -0.76 7.49
C PRO A 27 -12.39 -1.66 7.29
N ASP A 28 -13.09 -1.47 6.18
CA ASP A 28 -14.37 -2.08 5.81
C ASP A 28 -14.23 -3.14 4.71
N GLU A 29 -13.01 -3.56 4.40
CA GLU A 29 -12.67 -4.64 3.46
C GLU A 29 -12.14 -5.88 4.19
N ASN A 30 -12.05 -6.99 3.47
CA ASN A 30 -11.49 -8.24 4.00
C ASN A 30 -10.06 -8.47 3.46
N HIS A 31 -9.70 -9.71 3.13
CA HIS A 31 -8.41 -10.01 2.52
C HIS A 31 -8.31 -9.51 1.06
N TRP A 32 -9.44 -9.14 0.46
CA TRP A 32 -9.57 -8.62 -0.91
C TRP A 32 -10.17 -7.21 -0.87
N VAL A 33 -9.89 -6.43 -1.92
CA VAL A 33 -10.52 -5.12 -2.14
C VAL A 33 -11.74 -5.33 -3.04
N LEU A 34 -12.93 -5.36 -2.46
CA LEU A 34 -14.17 -5.74 -3.14
C LEU A 34 -15.00 -4.55 -3.60
N LYS A 35 -14.99 -3.45 -2.86
CA LYS A 35 -15.81 -2.29 -3.21
C LYS A 35 -15.18 -1.58 -4.43
N PRO A 36 -15.96 -1.28 -5.49
CA PRO A 36 -15.43 -0.68 -6.71
C PRO A 36 -14.62 0.61 -6.47
N LYS A 37 -15.08 1.45 -5.53
CA LYS A 37 -14.38 2.68 -5.14
C LYS A 37 -13.02 2.41 -4.51
N ASN A 38 -12.94 1.42 -3.61
CA ASN A 38 -11.70 1.04 -2.96
C ASN A 38 -10.72 0.42 -3.96
N SER A 39 -11.21 -0.36 -4.93
CA SER A 39 -10.38 -0.96 -5.98
C SER A 39 -9.73 0.12 -6.85
N MET A 40 -10.47 1.16 -7.25
CA MET A 40 -9.89 2.28 -8.00
C MET A 40 -8.79 3.00 -7.22
N GLN A 41 -9.01 3.26 -5.93
CA GLN A 41 -7.98 3.87 -5.07
C GLN A 41 -6.76 2.95 -4.91
N TRP A 42 -6.98 1.65 -4.67
CA TRP A 42 -5.92 0.66 -4.54
C TRP A 42 -5.00 0.63 -5.77
N TYR A 43 -5.58 0.52 -6.98
CA TYR A 43 -4.79 0.53 -8.21
C TYR A 43 -4.10 1.87 -8.44
N GLY A 44 -4.74 3.00 -8.11
CA GLY A 44 -4.11 4.32 -8.20
C GLY A 44 -2.86 4.45 -7.33
N GLU A 45 -2.93 4.01 -6.06
CA GLU A 45 -1.79 4.06 -5.14
C GLU A 45 -0.66 3.11 -5.57
N VAL A 46 -0.99 1.87 -5.96
CA VAL A 46 0.01 0.87 -6.36
C VAL A 46 0.71 1.29 -7.66
N LEU A 47 -0.04 1.64 -8.70
CA LEU A 47 0.52 2.05 -9.99
C LEU A 47 1.28 3.37 -9.88
N GLY A 48 0.78 4.32 -9.09
CA GLY A 48 1.48 5.59 -8.81
C GLY A 48 2.80 5.38 -8.07
N TRP A 49 2.84 4.46 -7.11
CA TRP A 49 4.06 4.09 -6.40
C TRP A 49 5.09 3.44 -7.34
N LEU A 50 4.68 2.43 -8.12
CA LEU A 50 5.55 1.81 -9.12
C LEU A 50 6.06 2.85 -10.12
N GLY A 51 5.19 3.72 -10.63
CA GLY A 51 5.57 4.83 -11.50
C GLY A 51 6.53 5.84 -10.87
N THR A 52 6.76 5.84 -9.56
CA THR A 52 7.80 6.67 -8.94
C THR A 52 9.18 6.01 -9.02
N TYR A 53 9.25 4.68 -8.90
CA TYR A 53 10.51 3.94 -8.74
C TYR A 53 10.92 3.09 -9.96
N THR A 54 10.00 2.80 -10.87
CA THR A 54 10.23 1.89 -12.01
C THR A 54 10.07 2.58 -13.36
N LYS A 55 10.00 3.92 -13.41
CA LYS A 55 9.97 4.63 -14.69
C LYS A 55 11.30 4.43 -15.41
N PRO A 56 11.30 4.07 -16.70
CA PRO A 56 12.52 4.03 -17.49
C PRO A 56 13.12 5.44 -17.57
N ALA A 57 14.45 5.53 -17.51
CA ALA A 57 15.15 6.76 -17.87
C ALA A 57 14.83 7.08 -19.34
N LYS A 58 14.55 8.36 -19.62
CA LYS A 58 14.30 8.84 -20.98
C LYS A 58 15.54 8.72 -21.85
#